data_AF-A0A4Q1RWD6-F1
#
_entry.id   AF-A0A4Q1RWD6-F1
#
_cell.length_a   1.000
_cell.length_b   1.000
_cell.length_c   1.000
_cell.angle_alpha   90.00
_cell.angle_beta   90.00
_cell.angle_gamma   90.00
#
_symmetry.space_group_name_H-M   'P 1'
#
loop_
_entity.id
_entity.type
_entity.pdbx_description
1 polymer ?
#
loop_
_entity_poly.entity_id
_entity_poly.type
_entity_poly.pdbx_seq_one_letter_code
_entity_poly.pdbx_strand_id
1 'polypeptide(L)'
;MTDNGKQSFITDIHQLDKKGAGQAVVWQEEEGRRKKLKLTVPSTLPGEKVRVLIDWPKRRRAHARVEEVIERHPERLDPPCPHFDRCGGCVWQHWRYEGQLRHKTEHVKTLLKEHGFDPGVVRETIGMEHPWHYRNKMEFTFSPEGLLGLHEQGNFRQVISLETCLIAGEKIVKAAMEVARWARDHQLPGYHKDTHEGLLRHVMVRESFATGEVMVALFATEAPEGELKEAAADLTERITKAIPDVKSLLWLENRAWADRTQAERTHVLAGRDFIYDELCGFRYRLWFDTFFQTNPVQAAKLVELALEMGKPQPHEKMIDLFCGVGTFSLPFAKRVKALAGIEIVETSIESAKRNAKDNGVDNTYFLARDARRGIDDVLEQFGRPELLLLDPPRSGAGGKVMRKIGRAQPKRVVYVSCNPETFVADIAELAPFGYVLKTVQPVDMFPHTAHVECCALLVKSS
;
A
#
# COMPACT_ATOMS: atom_id res chain seq x y z
N MET A 1 -36.44 -23.38 -23.75
CA MET A 1 -35.08 -22.81 -23.85
C MET A 1 -35.12 -21.49 -23.11
N THR A 2 -34.65 -21.48 -21.86
CA THR A 2 -34.70 -20.31 -20.97
C THR A 2 -33.66 -19.29 -21.42
N ASP A 3 -34.14 -18.17 -21.95
CA ASP A 3 -33.32 -17.02 -22.33
C ASP A 3 -32.54 -16.53 -21.10
N ASN A 4 -31.23 -16.42 -21.22
CA ASN A 4 -30.27 -16.54 -20.13
C ASN A 4 -30.15 -15.26 -19.26
N GLY A 5 -31.21 -14.45 -19.13
CA GLY A 5 -31.28 -13.31 -18.20
C GLY A 5 -30.22 -12.22 -18.39
N LYS A 6 -29.38 -12.27 -19.42
CA LYS A 6 -28.34 -11.27 -19.69
C LYS A 6 -28.91 -10.18 -20.57
N GLN A 7 -28.66 -8.93 -20.18
CA GLN A 7 -29.07 -7.76 -20.94
C GLN A 7 -27.85 -6.91 -21.29
N SER A 8 -27.80 -6.43 -22.52
CA SER A 8 -26.76 -5.52 -23.01
C SER A 8 -27.29 -4.08 -22.99
N PHE A 9 -26.48 -3.14 -22.51
CA PHE A 9 -26.78 -1.72 -22.47
C PHE A 9 -25.64 -0.93 -23.09
N ILE A 10 -25.96 0.18 -23.75
CA ILE A 10 -24.98 1.19 -24.14
C ILE A 10 -25.06 2.32 -23.11
N THR A 11 -23.92 2.74 -22.56
CA THR A 11 -23.87 3.75 -21.51
C THR A 11 -22.54 4.50 -21.52
N ASP A 12 -22.55 5.72 -20.99
CA ASP A 12 -21.36 6.54 -20.81
C ASP A 12 -20.80 6.34 -19.39
N ILE A 13 -19.48 6.28 -19.28
CA ILE A 13 -18.77 6.24 -18.00
C ILE A 13 -18.58 7.68 -17.52
N HIS A 14 -19.13 8.00 -16.35
CA HIS A 14 -19.15 9.38 -15.85
C HIS A 14 -18.01 9.71 -14.89
N GLN A 15 -17.64 8.74 -14.05
CA GLN A 15 -16.63 8.91 -13.00
C GLN A 15 -16.04 7.56 -12.63
N LEU A 16 -14.99 7.57 -11.81
CA LEU A 16 -14.43 6.37 -11.18
C LEU A 16 -14.91 6.27 -9.74
N ASP A 17 -15.02 5.05 -9.22
CA ASP A 17 -15.16 4.82 -7.79
C ASP A 17 -13.80 4.81 -7.08
N LYS A 18 -13.82 4.68 -5.74
CA LYS A 18 -12.61 4.62 -4.91
C LYS A 18 -11.67 3.43 -5.19
N LYS A 19 -12.14 2.44 -5.96
CA LYS A 19 -11.34 1.29 -6.40
C LYS A 19 -10.79 1.48 -7.82
N GLY A 20 -11.09 2.61 -8.46
CA GLY A 20 -10.66 2.94 -9.81
C GLY A 20 -11.52 2.30 -10.90
N ALA A 21 -12.72 1.80 -10.59
CA ALA A 21 -13.63 1.24 -11.58
C ALA A 21 -14.63 2.30 -12.07
N GLY A 22 -14.95 2.26 -13.38
CA GLY A 22 -15.94 3.14 -13.99
C GLY A 22 -17.32 3.01 -13.36
N GLN A 23 -18.02 4.14 -13.27
CA GLN A 23 -19.38 4.23 -12.79
C GLN A 23 -20.29 4.75 -13.90
N ALA A 24 -21.36 4.01 -14.16
CA ALA A 24 -22.36 4.35 -15.16
C ALA A 24 -23.78 4.20 -14.60
N VAL A 25 -24.75 4.76 -15.32
CA VAL A 25 -26.17 4.65 -14.98
C VAL A 25 -26.95 4.23 -16.21
N VAL A 26 -27.72 3.16 -16.07
CA VAL A 26 -28.69 2.73 -17.08
C VAL A 26 -30.09 2.76 -16.52
N TRP A 27 -31.08 2.85 -17.41
CA TRP A 27 -32.49 2.85 -17.06
C TRP A 27 -33.14 1.63 -17.69
N GLN A 28 -33.84 0.85 -16.87
CA GLN A 28 -34.65 -0.28 -17.32
C GLN A 28 -36.13 0.08 -17.21
N GLU A 29 -36.93 -0.39 -18.15
CA GLU A 29 -38.39 -0.34 -18.06
C GLU A 29 -38.91 -1.72 -17.69
N GLU A 30 -39.64 -1.80 -16.58
CA GLU A 30 -40.23 -3.02 -16.05
C GLU A 30 -41.67 -2.70 -15.64
N GLU A 31 -42.66 -3.34 -16.27
CA GLU A 31 -44.10 -3.16 -16.00
C GLU A 31 -44.54 -1.67 -15.99
N GLY A 32 -44.02 -0.87 -16.93
CA GLY A 32 -44.33 0.56 -17.04
C GLY A 32 -43.63 1.46 -16.01
N ARG A 33 -42.69 0.93 -15.21
CA ARG A 33 -41.88 1.69 -14.26
C ARG A 33 -40.43 1.77 -14.72
N ARG A 34 -39.87 2.99 -14.70
CA ARG A 34 -38.47 3.25 -15.04
C ARG A 34 -37.58 3.09 -13.82
N LYS A 35 -36.70 2.09 -13.83
CA LYS A 35 -35.82 1.75 -12.72
C LYS A 35 -34.39 2.18 -13.02
N LYS A 36 -33.83 3.02 -12.15
CA LYS A 36 -32.42 3.45 -12.21
C LYS A 36 -31.50 2.34 -11.71
N LEU A 37 -30.55 1.93 -12.53
CA LEU A 37 -29.53 0.95 -12.17
C LEU A 37 -28.14 1.61 -12.21
N LYS A 38 -27.40 1.52 -11.10
CA LYS A 38 -26.02 2.01 -11.01
C LYS A 38 -25.06 0.87 -11.31
N LEU A 39 -24.12 1.08 -12.22
CA LEU A 39 -23.18 0.06 -12.67
C LEU A 39 -21.78 0.39 -12.19
N THR A 40 -21.08 -0.62 -11.71
CA THR A 40 -19.62 -0.63 -11.59
C THR A 40 -19.06 -1.40 -12.78
N VAL A 41 -18.28 -0.72 -13.61
CA VAL A 41 -17.76 -1.21 -14.88
C VAL A 41 -16.23 -1.17 -14.81
N PRO A 42 -15.57 -2.25 -14.35
CA PRO A 42 -14.11 -2.32 -14.31
C PRO A 42 -13.48 -2.09 -15.69
N SER A 43 -12.20 -1.69 -15.71
CA SER A 43 -11.43 -1.50 -16.94
C SER A 43 -12.01 -0.47 -17.91
N THR A 44 -12.63 0.59 -17.40
CA THR A 44 -13.15 1.72 -18.19
C THR A 44 -12.72 3.07 -17.62
N LEU A 45 -12.69 4.10 -18.49
CA LEU A 45 -12.29 5.47 -18.15
C LEU A 45 -13.47 6.44 -18.24
N PRO A 46 -13.51 7.52 -17.43
CA PRO A 46 -14.50 8.58 -17.59
C PRO A 46 -14.47 9.17 -19.00
N GLY A 47 -15.65 9.42 -19.57
CA GLY A 47 -15.81 9.91 -20.95
C GLY A 47 -15.89 8.80 -22.01
N GLU A 48 -15.69 7.52 -21.65
CA GLU A 48 -15.90 6.42 -22.58
C GLU A 48 -17.38 6.08 -22.75
N LYS A 49 -17.75 5.69 -23.97
CA LYS A 49 -19.03 5.04 -24.26
C LYS A 49 -18.82 3.56 -24.45
N VAL A 50 -19.54 2.75 -23.70
CA VAL A 50 -19.33 1.29 -23.65
C VAL A 50 -20.63 0.53 -23.83
N ARG A 51 -20.52 -0.64 -24.47
CA ARG A 51 -21.51 -1.70 -24.40
C ARG A 51 -21.17 -2.61 -23.24
N VAL A 52 -22.10 -2.79 -22.33
CA VAL A 52 -21.93 -3.60 -21.12
C VAL A 52 -22.95 -4.72 -21.06
N LEU A 53 -22.50 -5.90 -20.62
CA LEU A 53 -23.33 -7.05 -20.32
C LEU A 53 -23.59 -7.12 -18.82
N ILE A 54 -24.86 -7.32 -18.47
CA ILE A 54 -25.30 -7.44 -17.08
C ILE A 54 -26.08 -8.75 -16.92
N ASP A 55 -25.69 -9.56 -15.95
CA ASP A 55 -26.49 -10.70 -15.51
C ASP A 55 -27.71 -10.20 -14.71
N TRP A 56 -28.91 -10.72 -14.99
CA TRP A 56 -30.22 -10.21 -14.52
C TRP A 56 -30.18 -9.60 -13.10
N PRO A 57 -30.08 -8.27 -12.99
CA PRO A 57 -29.73 -7.65 -11.72
C PRO A 57 -30.97 -7.53 -10.82
N LYS A 58 -31.05 -8.37 -9.78
CA LYS A 58 -32.08 -8.23 -8.72
C LYS A 58 -31.94 -6.95 -7.87
N ARG A 59 -30.83 -6.20 -8.01
CA ARG A 59 -30.45 -5.08 -7.13
C ARG A 59 -30.30 -3.77 -7.89
N ARG A 60 -30.41 -2.63 -7.19
CA ARG A 60 -30.17 -1.26 -7.74
C ARG A 60 -28.70 -0.97 -8.10
N ARG A 61 -27.79 -1.92 -7.85
CA ARG A 61 -26.37 -1.85 -8.16
C ARG A 61 -25.93 -3.18 -8.75
N ALA A 62 -25.11 -3.15 -9.79
CA ALA A 62 -24.56 -4.34 -10.43
C ALA A 62 -23.11 -4.11 -10.88
N HIS A 63 -22.33 -5.19 -10.90
CA HIS A 63 -21.08 -5.23 -11.67
C HIS A 63 -21.43 -5.58 -13.11
N ALA A 64 -20.86 -4.85 -14.06
CA ALA A 64 -21.08 -5.08 -15.48
C ALA A 64 -19.75 -5.38 -16.16
N ARG A 65 -19.77 -6.31 -17.13
CA ARG A 65 -18.61 -6.62 -17.95
C ARG A 65 -18.69 -5.81 -19.24
N VAL A 66 -17.58 -5.20 -19.64
CA VAL A 66 -17.48 -4.54 -20.95
C VAL A 66 -17.50 -5.62 -22.05
N GLU A 67 -18.41 -5.49 -23.00
CA GLU A 67 -18.39 -6.27 -24.24
C GLU A 67 -17.59 -5.53 -25.31
N GLU A 68 -17.76 -4.21 -25.38
CA GLU A 68 -17.18 -3.36 -26.40
C GLU A 68 -17.00 -1.92 -25.89
N VAL A 69 -15.87 -1.30 -26.20
CA VAL A 69 -15.68 0.15 -26.01
C VAL A 69 -15.99 0.83 -27.35
N ILE A 70 -17.16 1.49 -27.43
CA ILE A 70 -17.69 2.09 -28.66
C ILE A 70 -16.98 3.42 -28.95
N GLU A 71 -16.81 4.25 -27.94
CA GLU A 71 -16.02 5.50 -28.02
C GLU A 71 -14.92 5.43 -26.97
N ARG A 72 -13.67 5.27 -27.44
CA ARG A 72 -12.47 5.15 -26.58
C ARG A 72 -12.07 6.53 -26.07
N HIS A 73 -11.63 6.59 -24.81
CA HIS A 73 -10.97 7.78 -24.29
C HIS A 73 -9.66 8.01 -25.07
N PRO A 74 -9.27 9.26 -25.42
CA PRO A 74 -8.05 9.53 -26.21
C PRO A 74 -6.75 9.01 -25.57
N GLU A 75 -6.78 8.83 -24.25
CA GLU A 75 -5.65 8.34 -23.46
C GLU A 75 -5.76 6.85 -23.10
N ARG A 76 -6.72 6.12 -23.66
CA ARG A 76 -6.77 4.67 -23.49
C ARG A 76 -5.58 4.02 -24.20
N LEU A 77 -4.98 3.05 -23.51
CA LEU A 77 -3.95 2.15 -24.02
C LEU A 77 -4.42 0.70 -23.89
N ASP A 78 -3.74 -0.18 -24.61
CA ASP A 78 -3.84 -1.62 -24.35
C ASP A 78 -2.89 -1.94 -23.18
N PRO A 79 -3.37 -2.59 -22.11
CA PRO A 79 -2.57 -2.84 -20.92
C PRO A 79 -1.45 -3.84 -21.21
N PRO A 80 -0.18 -3.55 -20.86
CA PRO A 80 0.94 -4.43 -21.21
C PRO A 80 1.01 -5.70 -20.37
N CYS A 81 0.41 -5.75 -19.18
CA CYS A 81 0.43 -6.95 -18.34
C CYS A 81 -0.57 -8.00 -18.87
N PRO A 82 -0.14 -9.24 -19.16
CA PRO A 82 -1.03 -10.29 -19.66
C PRO A 82 -2.10 -10.72 -18.64
N HIS A 83 -1.93 -10.36 -17.37
CA HIS A 83 -2.86 -10.70 -16.29
C HIS A 83 -3.84 -9.57 -15.96
N PHE A 84 -3.76 -8.41 -16.63
CA PHE A 84 -4.45 -7.18 -16.23
C PHE A 84 -5.96 -7.35 -16.04
N ASP A 85 -6.62 -8.07 -16.95
CA ASP A 85 -8.09 -8.22 -16.94
C ASP A 85 -8.62 -9.09 -15.78
N ARG A 86 -7.75 -9.82 -15.09
CA ARG A 86 -8.13 -10.75 -14.02
C ARG A 86 -7.46 -10.43 -12.69
N CYS A 87 -6.25 -9.91 -12.70
CA CYS A 87 -5.45 -9.66 -11.50
C CYS A 87 -6.03 -8.51 -10.68
N GLY A 88 -6.23 -8.73 -9.37
CA GLY A 88 -6.70 -7.68 -8.46
C GLY A 88 -5.67 -6.60 -8.11
N GLY A 89 -4.47 -6.63 -8.68
CA GLY A 89 -3.35 -5.76 -8.30
C GLY A 89 -3.35 -4.38 -8.98
N CYS A 90 -3.62 -4.30 -10.27
CA CYS A 90 -3.61 -3.05 -11.04
C CYS A 90 -4.99 -2.77 -11.62
N VAL A 91 -5.38 -1.50 -11.72
CA VAL A 91 -6.70 -1.12 -12.26
C VAL A 91 -6.62 -0.11 -13.40
N TRP A 92 -5.47 0.54 -13.64
CA TRP A 92 -5.35 1.63 -14.63
C TRP A 92 -4.22 1.43 -15.66
N GLN A 93 -3.75 0.21 -15.91
CA GLN A 93 -2.73 0.00 -16.96
C GLN A 93 -3.22 0.34 -18.38
N HIS A 94 -4.53 0.38 -18.59
CA HIS A 94 -5.17 0.80 -19.83
C HIS A 94 -5.30 2.33 -19.97
N TRP A 95 -4.68 3.12 -19.08
CA TRP A 95 -4.70 4.58 -19.10
C TRP A 95 -3.28 5.13 -19.19
N ARG A 96 -3.02 6.05 -20.13
CA ARG A 96 -1.76 6.82 -20.19
C ARG A 96 -1.44 7.38 -18.81
N TYR A 97 -0.15 7.30 -18.45
CA TYR A 97 0.30 7.57 -17.10
C TYR A 97 0.00 9.01 -16.65
N GLU A 98 0.16 9.98 -17.54
CA GLU A 98 -0.13 11.39 -17.28
C GLU A 98 -1.62 11.62 -16.94
N GLY A 99 -2.51 10.81 -17.54
CA GLY A 99 -3.93 10.82 -17.23
C GLY A 99 -4.24 10.33 -15.82
N GLN A 100 -3.53 9.28 -15.38
CA GLN A 100 -3.62 8.79 -13.99
C GLN A 100 -3.17 9.88 -13.00
N LEU A 101 -2.07 10.57 -13.28
CA LEU A 101 -1.56 11.65 -12.42
C LEU A 101 -2.55 12.82 -12.33
N ARG A 102 -3.09 13.28 -13.46
CA ARG A 102 -4.13 14.32 -13.48
C ARG A 102 -5.35 13.91 -12.67
N HIS A 103 -5.81 12.67 -12.84
CA HIS A 103 -6.96 12.17 -12.10
C HIS A 103 -6.70 12.13 -10.58
N LYS A 104 -5.51 11.69 -10.16
CA LYS A 104 -5.11 11.71 -8.74
C LYS A 104 -5.07 13.13 -8.18
N THR A 105 -4.56 14.11 -8.95
CA THR A 105 -4.59 15.52 -8.55
C THR A 105 -6.02 16.02 -8.35
N GLU A 106 -6.89 15.82 -9.35
CA GLU A 106 -8.27 16.30 -9.31
C GLU A 106 -9.12 15.61 -8.24
N HIS A 107 -8.82 14.34 -7.93
CA HIS A 107 -9.46 13.63 -6.83
C HIS A 107 -9.18 14.30 -5.48
N VAL A 108 -7.92 14.66 -5.21
CA VAL A 108 -7.54 15.37 -3.98
C VAL A 108 -8.16 16.77 -3.93
N LYS A 109 -8.11 17.54 -5.03
CA LYS A 109 -8.77 18.85 -5.12
C LYS A 109 -10.27 18.78 -4.83
N THR A 110 -10.96 17.78 -5.39
CA THR A 110 -12.39 17.56 -5.17
C THR A 110 -12.69 17.31 -3.70
N LEU A 111 -11.95 16.41 -3.06
CA LEU A 111 -12.13 16.09 -1.65
C LEU A 111 -11.89 17.30 -0.73
N LEU A 112 -10.87 18.11 -1.01
CA LEU A 112 -10.63 19.36 -0.25
C LEU A 112 -11.81 20.32 -0.39
N LYS A 113 -12.28 20.55 -1.62
CA LYS A 113 -13.39 21.45 -1.91
C LYS A 113 -14.68 21.01 -1.22
N GLU A 114 -14.98 19.71 -1.22
CA GLU A 114 -16.15 19.13 -0.54
C GLU A 114 -16.11 19.33 0.99
N HIS A 115 -14.91 19.45 1.57
CA HIS A 115 -14.70 19.71 3.00
C HIS A 115 -14.47 21.19 3.33
N GLY A 116 -14.68 22.09 2.36
CA GLY A 116 -14.56 23.54 2.57
C GLY A 116 -13.12 24.06 2.62
N PHE A 117 -12.12 23.27 2.18
CA PHE A 117 -10.75 23.73 2.00
C PHE A 117 -10.53 24.31 0.60
N ASP A 118 -9.53 25.18 0.47
CA ASP A 118 -9.11 25.72 -0.82
C ASP A 118 -8.42 24.63 -1.67
N PRO A 119 -8.99 24.22 -2.82
CA PRO A 119 -8.34 23.25 -3.71
C PRO A 119 -7.08 23.81 -4.39
N GLY A 120 -6.88 25.14 -4.40
CA GLY A 120 -5.72 25.80 -4.99
C GLY A 120 -4.40 25.49 -4.27
N VAL A 121 -4.45 24.96 -3.04
CA VAL A 121 -3.26 24.55 -2.29
C VAL A 121 -2.69 23.19 -2.73
N VAL A 122 -3.43 22.45 -3.58
CA VAL A 122 -3.03 21.15 -4.12
C VAL A 122 -2.13 21.34 -5.33
N ARG A 123 -0.91 20.81 -5.24
CA ARG A 123 0.05 20.75 -6.36
C ARG A 123 -0.26 19.57 -7.28
N GLU A 124 0.29 19.58 -8.49
CA GLU A 124 0.19 18.45 -9.40
C GLU A 124 0.87 17.20 -8.82
N THR A 125 0.26 16.04 -9.02
CA THR A 125 0.74 14.77 -8.48
C THR A 125 2.14 14.46 -9.00
N ILE A 126 3.09 14.22 -8.07
CA ILE A 126 4.44 13.79 -8.44
C ILE A 126 4.39 12.32 -8.87
N GLY A 127 4.63 12.10 -10.16
CA GLY A 127 4.74 10.78 -10.76
C GLY A 127 6.14 10.16 -10.67
N MET A 128 6.25 8.98 -11.26
CA MET A 128 7.48 8.22 -11.44
C MET A 128 7.91 8.29 -12.91
N GLU A 129 9.21 8.47 -13.18
CA GLU A 129 9.72 8.54 -14.55
C GLU A 129 9.52 7.22 -15.31
N HIS A 130 9.75 6.10 -14.62
CA HIS A 130 9.48 4.75 -15.11
C HIS A 130 8.48 4.06 -14.16
N PRO A 131 7.16 4.10 -14.45
CA PRO A 131 6.11 3.62 -13.53
C PRO A 131 5.99 2.09 -13.42
N TRP A 132 7.08 1.36 -13.65
CA TRP A 132 7.15 -0.10 -13.68
C TRP A 132 8.26 -0.60 -12.74
N HIS A 133 8.20 -1.87 -12.38
CA HIS A 133 9.21 -2.53 -11.52
C HIS A 133 9.54 -1.78 -10.24
N TYR A 134 8.58 -1.05 -9.68
CA TYR A 134 8.80 -0.18 -8.54
C TYR A 134 8.56 -0.87 -7.20
N ARG A 135 7.80 -1.96 -7.17
CA ARG A 135 7.47 -2.65 -5.92
C ARG A 135 8.66 -3.48 -5.46
N ASN A 136 9.17 -3.11 -4.29
CA ASN A 136 10.28 -3.75 -3.59
C ASN A 136 9.80 -4.88 -2.65
N LYS A 137 8.50 -5.08 -2.50
CA LYS A 137 7.89 -6.17 -1.73
C LYS A 137 6.62 -6.65 -2.43
N MET A 138 6.49 -7.95 -2.59
CA MET A 138 5.28 -8.62 -3.06
C MET A 138 4.94 -9.80 -2.17
N GLU A 139 3.64 -10.04 -2.00
CA GLU A 139 3.10 -11.23 -1.35
C GLU A 139 2.24 -11.97 -2.37
N PHE A 140 2.64 -13.19 -2.70
CA PHE A 140 1.93 -14.08 -3.61
C PHE A 140 1.26 -15.19 -2.80
N THR A 141 0.10 -15.64 -3.25
CA THR A 141 -0.71 -16.66 -2.57
C THR A 141 -0.73 -17.94 -3.40
N PHE A 142 -0.66 -19.09 -2.73
CA PHE A 142 -0.88 -20.38 -3.38
C PHE A 142 -2.38 -20.69 -3.43
N SER A 143 -2.86 -21.17 -4.58
CA SER A 143 -4.18 -21.81 -4.68
C SER A 143 -4.15 -23.18 -3.99
N PRO A 144 -5.31 -23.78 -3.65
CA PRO A 144 -5.34 -25.14 -3.09
C PRO A 144 -4.59 -26.18 -3.94
N GLU A 145 -4.58 -26.00 -5.26
CA GLU A 145 -3.86 -26.85 -6.23
C GLU A 145 -2.34 -26.58 -6.28
N GLY A 146 -1.81 -25.72 -5.42
CA GLY A 146 -0.38 -25.36 -5.37
C GLY A 146 0.06 -24.35 -6.43
N LEU A 147 -0.86 -23.69 -7.14
CA LEU A 147 -0.53 -22.67 -8.13
C LEU A 147 -0.27 -21.32 -7.46
N LEU A 148 0.86 -20.69 -7.78
CA LEU A 148 1.24 -19.40 -7.21
C LEU A 148 0.73 -18.22 -8.03
N GLY A 149 0.11 -17.24 -7.35
CA GLY A 149 -0.15 -15.94 -7.96
C GLY A 149 -0.87 -14.95 -7.05
N LEU A 150 -1.88 -14.26 -7.57
CA LEU A 150 -2.61 -13.21 -6.85
C LEU A 150 -4.11 -13.45 -6.86
N HIS A 151 -4.82 -12.75 -5.97
CA HIS A 151 -6.27 -12.79 -5.94
C HIS A 151 -6.90 -12.17 -7.19
N GLU A 152 -7.96 -12.81 -7.66
CA GLU A 152 -8.75 -12.31 -8.78
C GLU A 152 -9.47 -11.00 -8.40
N GLN A 153 -9.58 -10.08 -9.36
CA GLN A 153 -10.22 -8.79 -9.17
C GLN A 153 -11.68 -8.97 -8.73
N GLY A 154 -11.99 -8.48 -7.53
CA GLY A 154 -13.34 -8.61 -6.95
C GLY A 154 -13.65 -9.98 -6.34
N ASN A 155 -12.74 -10.95 -6.42
CA ASN A 155 -12.91 -12.30 -5.92
C ASN A 155 -11.67 -12.77 -5.12
N PHE A 156 -11.65 -12.46 -3.83
CA PHE A 156 -10.55 -12.82 -2.92
C PHE A 156 -10.45 -14.32 -2.60
N ARG A 157 -11.40 -15.14 -3.05
CA ARG A 157 -11.37 -16.60 -2.88
C ARG A 157 -10.63 -17.30 -4.00
N GLN A 158 -10.63 -16.70 -5.20
CA GLN A 158 -9.95 -17.26 -6.35
C GLN A 158 -8.53 -16.69 -6.43
N VAL A 159 -7.56 -17.58 -6.60
CA VAL A 159 -6.20 -17.23 -6.97
C VAL A 159 -6.05 -17.44 -8.48
N ILE A 160 -5.47 -16.47 -9.16
CA ILE A 160 -5.01 -16.63 -10.54
C ILE A 160 -3.51 -16.90 -10.51
N SER A 161 -3.05 -17.89 -11.28
CA SER A 161 -1.63 -18.11 -11.51
C SER A 161 -1.05 -16.90 -12.25
N LEU A 162 0.15 -16.50 -11.88
CA LEU A 162 0.89 -15.45 -12.59
C LEU A 162 2.14 -16.04 -13.23
N GLU A 163 2.51 -15.49 -14.38
CA GLU A 163 3.79 -15.78 -15.06
C GLU A 163 4.79 -14.63 -14.90
N THR A 164 4.29 -13.43 -14.59
CA THR A 164 5.08 -12.20 -14.42
C THR A 164 4.26 -11.14 -13.66
N CYS A 165 4.93 -10.09 -13.19
CA CYS A 165 4.30 -8.91 -12.60
C CYS A 165 5.09 -7.65 -12.95
N LEU A 166 4.56 -6.82 -13.86
CA LEU A 166 5.27 -5.65 -14.39
C LEU A 166 5.50 -4.52 -13.37
N ILE A 167 4.79 -4.52 -12.24
CA ILE A 167 5.01 -3.54 -11.17
C ILE A 167 5.99 -4.03 -10.10
N ALA A 168 6.31 -5.33 -10.08
CA ALA A 168 7.25 -5.91 -9.13
C ALA A 168 8.68 -5.86 -9.69
N GLY A 169 9.67 -5.74 -8.80
CA GLY A 169 11.08 -5.87 -9.16
C GLY A 169 11.35 -7.19 -9.89
N GLU A 170 12.29 -7.18 -10.84
CA GLU A 170 12.58 -8.36 -11.66
C GLU A 170 13.09 -9.54 -10.81
N LYS A 171 13.90 -9.27 -9.78
CA LYS A 171 14.37 -10.31 -8.84
C LYS A 171 13.22 -10.91 -8.04
N ILE A 172 12.23 -10.10 -7.67
CA ILE A 172 11.00 -10.56 -6.99
C ILE A 172 10.23 -11.54 -7.89
N VAL A 173 10.01 -11.18 -9.15
CA VAL A 173 9.31 -12.05 -10.10
C VAL A 173 10.10 -13.35 -10.30
N LYS A 174 11.42 -13.25 -10.52
CA LYS A 174 12.29 -14.41 -10.68
C LYS A 174 12.21 -15.37 -9.48
N ALA A 175 12.25 -14.84 -8.26
CA ALA A 175 12.14 -15.62 -7.02
C ALA A 175 10.80 -16.32 -6.90
N ALA A 176 9.71 -15.58 -7.09
CA ALA A 176 8.37 -16.12 -7.01
C ALA A 176 8.14 -17.23 -8.05
N MET A 177 8.63 -17.05 -9.28
CA MET A 177 8.50 -18.06 -10.33
C MET A 177 9.36 -19.29 -10.08
N GLU A 178 10.53 -19.15 -9.44
CA GLU A 178 11.33 -20.30 -9.01
C GLU A 178 10.64 -21.08 -7.89
N VAL A 179 10.07 -20.38 -6.90
CA VAL A 179 9.25 -20.99 -5.84
C VAL A 179 8.03 -21.71 -6.43
N ALA A 180 7.36 -21.11 -7.42
CA ALA A 180 6.22 -21.73 -8.09
C ALA A 180 6.59 -23.02 -8.86
N ARG A 181 7.78 -23.06 -9.49
CA ARG A 181 8.31 -24.28 -10.12
C ARG A 181 8.64 -25.34 -9.09
N TRP A 182 9.38 -24.97 -8.04
CA TRP A 182 9.72 -25.86 -6.94
C TRP A 182 8.48 -26.50 -6.30
N ALA A 183 7.45 -25.71 -5.98
CA ALA A 183 6.22 -26.23 -5.39
C ALA A 183 5.52 -27.26 -6.29
N ARG A 184 5.55 -27.03 -7.61
CA ARG A 184 4.99 -27.94 -8.62
C ARG A 184 5.79 -29.23 -8.73
N ASP A 185 7.12 -29.13 -8.78
CA ASP A 185 8.02 -30.28 -8.92
C ASP A 185 7.89 -31.23 -7.71
N HIS A 186 7.70 -30.68 -6.52
CA HIS A 186 7.45 -31.43 -5.27
C HIS A 186 5.97 -31.75 -5.02
N GLN A 187 5.06 -31.35 -5.92
CA GLN A 187 3.61 -31.57 -5.81
C GLN A 187 3.02 -31.08 -4.48
N LEU A 188 3.52 -29.97 -3.95
CA LEU A 188 3.13 -29.45 -2.64
C LEU A 188 1.75 -28.77 -2.72
N PRO A 189 0.78 -29.16 -1.87
CA PRO A 189 -0.54 -28.57 -1.90
C PRO A 189 -0.51 -27.15 -1.32
N GLY A 190 -1.30 -26.26 -1.90
CA GLY A 190 -1.56 -24.97 -1.26
C GLY A 190 -2.63 -25.08 -0.18
N TYR A 191 -2.66 -24.10 0.69
CA TYR A 191 -3.55 -24.05 1.83
C TYR A 191 -4.99 -23.67 1.41
N HIS A 192 -5.95 -24.49 1.83
CA HIS A 192 -7.37 -24.27 1.58
C HIS A 192 -8.02 -23.55 2.76
N LYS A 193 -8.44 -22.30 2.55
CA LYS A 193 -8.94 -21.41 3.63
C LYS A 193 -10.19 -21.93 4.34
N ASP A 194 -11.08 -22.63 3.64
CA ASP A 194 -12.35 -23.09 4.23
C ASP A 194 -12.23 -24.44 4.98
N THR A 195 -11.37 -25.36 4.51
CA THR A 195 -11.16 -26.67 5.17
C THR A 195 -10.01 -26.64 6.16
N HIS A 196 -9.16 -25.61 6.10
CA HIS A 196 -7.94 -25.47 6.90
C HIS A 196 -6.91 -26.58 6.66
N GLU A 197 -6.89 -27.12 5.45
CA GLU A 197 -5.97 -28.18 5.02
C GLU A 197 -4.93 -27.67 4.03
N GLY A 198 -3.87 -28.45 3.79
CA GLY A 198 -2.78 -28.12 2.87
C GLY A 198 -1.59 -27.44 3.55
N LEU A 199 -0.57 -27.13 2.74
CA LEU A 199 0.76 -26.75 3.22
C LEU A 199 1.07 -25.27 2.94
N LEU A 200 1.20 -24.93 1.66
CA LEU A 200 1.78 -23.65 1.25
C LEU A 200 0.74 -22.54 1.28
N ARG A 201 0.99 -21.46 2.02
CA ARG A 201 0.05 -20.33 2.14
C ARG A 201 0.43 -19.20 1.21
N HIS A 202 1.61 -18.65 1.43
CA HIS A 202 2.11 -17.48 0.72
C HIS A 202 3.61 -17.59 0.49
N VAL A 203 4.10 -16.89 -0.52
CA VAL A 203 5.51 -16.49 -0.58
C VAL A 203 5.58 -14.98 -0.61
N MET A 204 6.32 -14.40 0.33
CA MET A 204 6.67 -13.00 0.33
C MET A 204 8.09 -12.86 -0.19
N VAL A 205 8.28 -11.95 -1.15
CA VAL A 205 9.62 -11.60 -1.61
C VAL A 205 9.81 -10.11 -1.44
N ARG A 206 10.92 -9.73 -0.84
CA ARG A 206 11.36 -8.35 -0.68
C ARG A 206 12.75 -8.17 -1.27
N GLU A 207 12.96 -7.04 -1.93
CA GLU A 207 14.23 -6.63 -2.53
C GLU A 207 14.60 -5.25 -2.00
N SER A 208 15.85 -5.03 -1.61
CA SER A 208 16.37 -3.69 -1.40
C SER A 208 16.92 -3.16 -2.71
N PHE A 209 16.41 -2.02 -3.19
CA PHE A 209 16.91 -1.41 -4.42
C PHE A 209 18.29 -0.77 -4.20
N ALA A 210 18.55 -0.30 -2.98
CA ALA A 210 19.81 0.35 -2.65
C ALA A 210 20.97 -0.64 -2.47
N THR A 211 20.73 -1.78 -1.81
CA THR A 211 21.78 -2.76 -1.50
C THR A 211 21.76 -3.97 -2.44
N GLY A 212 20.66 -4.19 -3.15
CA GLY A 212 20.43 -5.37 -3.98
C GLY A 212 20.03 -6.63 -3.20
N GLU A 213 20.04 -6.60 -1.86
CA GLU A 213 19.71 -7.76 -1.02
C GLU A 213 18.27 -8.23 -1.24
N VAL A 214 18.08 -9.55 -1.32
CA VAL A 214 16.77 -10.18 -1.48
C VAL A 214 16.42 -11.03 -0.25
N MET A 215 15.18 -10.91 0.20
CA MET A 215 14.52 -11.77 1.16
C MET A 215 13.42 -12.58 0.47
N VAL A 216 13.41 -13.89 0.68
CA VAL A 216 12.31 -14.79 0.29
C VAL A 216 11.80 -15.45 1.55
N ALA A 217 10.51 -15.28 1.85
CA ALA A 217 9.86 -15.88 3.01
C ALA A 217 8.67 -16.74 2.56
N LEU A 218 8.81 -18.05 2.70
CA LEU A 218 7.76 -19.02 2.41
C LEU A 218 6.94 -19.29 3.68
N PHE A 219 5.63 -19.09 3.61
CA PHE A 219 4.70 -19.36 4.70
C PHE A 219 4.06 -20.73 4.48
N ALA A 220 4.19 -21.62 5.45
CA ALA A 220 3.64 -22.97 5.40
C ALA A 220 2.98 -23.35 6.74
N THR A 221 2.11 -24.36 6.74
CA THR A 221 1.44 -24.85 7.96
C THR A 221 2.33 -25.80 8.79
N GLU A 222 3.43 -26.30 8.23
CA GLU A 222 4.32 -27.28 8.85
C GLU A 222 5.78 -26.83 8.80
N ALA A 223 6.62 -27.37 9.70
CA ALA A 223 8.05 -27.10 9.75
C ALA A 223 8.79 -27.76 8.56
N PRO A 224 9.96 -27.24 8.14
CA PRO A 224 10.77 -27.80 7.05
C PRO A 224 11.58 -29.04 7.51
N GLU A 225 10.91 -29.97 8.20
CA GLU A 225 11.49 -31.17 8.80
C GLU A 225 10.77 -32.43 8.30
N GLY A 226 11.23 -33.62 8.71
CA GLY A 226 10.59 -34.88 8.32
C GLY A 226 10.52 -35.05 6.80
N GLU A 227 9.31 -35.28 6.28
CA GLU A 227 9.04 -35.44 4.84
C GLU A 227 9.33 -34.17 4.01
N LEU A 228 9.33 -32.99 4.64
CA LEU A 228 9.60 -31.70 3.97
C LEU A 228 11.08 -31.33 3.92
N LYS A 229 11.94 -32.11 4.58
CA LYS A 229 13.37 -31.81 4.68
C LYS A 229 14.06 -31.76 3.31
N GLU A 230 13.76 -32.71 2.43
CA GLU A 230 14.33 -32.76 1.08
C GLU A 230 13.82 -31.61 0.21
N ALA A 231 12.51 -31.32 0.28
CA ALA A 231 11.91 -30.20 -0.43
C ALA A 231 12.50 -28.85 0.03
N ALA A 232 12.70 -28.65 1.33
CA ALA A 232 13.32 -27.43 1.86
C ALA A 232 14.80 -27.28 1.46
N ALA A 233 15.56 -28.38 1.41
CA ALA A 233 16.94 -28.38 0.94
C ALA A 233 17.03 -28.02 -0.56
N ASP A 234 16.18 -28.64 -1.40
CA ASP A 234 16.10 -28.34 -2.83
C ASP A 234 15.66 -26.87 -3.08
N LEU A 235 14.68 -26.36 -2.32
CA LEU A 235 14.30 -24.95 -2.39
C LEU A 235 15.50 -24.03 -2.13
N THR A 236 16.29 -24.37 -1.10
CA THR A 236 17.46 -23.60 -0.71
C THR A 236 18.49 -23.56 -1.83
N GLU A 237 18.81 -24.71 -2.43
CA GLU A 237 19.74 -24.80 -3.57
C GLU A 237 19.23 -23.99 -4.78
N ARG A 238 17.97 -24.19 -5.18
CA ARG A 238 17.36 -23.52 -6.33
C ARG A 238 17.38 -22.01 -6.19
N ILE A 239 16.95 -21.49 -5.04
CA ILE A 239 16.85 -20.05 -4.79
C ILE A 239 18.23 -19.40 -4.70
N THR A 240 19.16 -19.99 -3.96
CA THR A 240 20.52 -19.44 -3.84
C THR A 240 21.29 -19.47 -5.15
N LYS A 241 21.04 -20.46 -6.01
CA LYS A 241 21.59 -20.54 -7.37
C LYS A 241 20.93 -19.55 -8.32
N ALA A 242 19.60 -19.45 -8.31
CA ALA A 242 18.85 -18.57 -9.21
C ALA A 242 19.05 -17.09 -8.86
N ILE A 243 19.24 -16.77 -7.57
CA ILE A 243 19.32 -15.41 -7.05
C ILE A 243 20.46 -15.32 -6.02
N PRO A 244 21.71 -15.10 -6.47
CA PRO A 244 22.87 -14.96 -5.59
C PRO A 244 22.76 -13.83 -4.54
N ASP A 245 21.87 -12.87 -4.79
CA ASP A 245 21.59 -11.74 -3.90
C ASP A 245 20.65 -12.08 -2.74
N VAL A 246 20.11 -13.31 -2.68
CA VAL A 246 19.31 -13.76 -1.53
C VAL A 246 20.21 -13.82 -0.29
N LYS A 247 19.95 -12.92 0.65
CA LYS A 247 20.61 -12.88 1.97
C LYS A 247 19.71 -13.38 3.09
N SER A 248 18.42 -13.59 2.80
CA SER A 248 17.45 -14.12 3.74
C SER A 248 16.49 -15.07 3.02
N LEU A 249 16.61 -16.37 3.28
CA LEU A 249 15.62 -17.37 2.85
C LEU A 249 14.99 -17.96 4.11
N LEU A 250 13.69 -17.71 4.28
CA LEU A 250 12.94 -18.07 5.46
C LEU A 250 11.83 -19.06 5.13
N TRP A 251 11.62 -20.00 6.05
CA TRP A 251 10.44 -20.82 6.13
C TRP A 251 9.70 -20.46 7.42
N LEU A 252 8.47 -19.99 7.29
CA LEU A 252 7.66 -19.43 8.36
C LEU A 252 6.46 -20.35 8.62
N GLU A 253 6.39 -20.95 9.81
CA GLU A 253 5.23 -21.74 10.21
C GLU A 253 4.07 -20.83 10.59
N ASN A 254 2.90 -21.05 9.97
CA ASN A 254 1.69 -20.28 10.23
C ASN A 254 0.45 -21.17 10.17
N ARG A 255 -0.03 -21.58 11.34
CA ARG A 255 -1.27 -22.36 11.52
C ARG A 255 -2.45 -21.50 11.92
N ALA A 256 -2.26 -20.18 12.01
CA ALA A 256 -3.32 -19.28 12.40
C ALA A 256 -4.48 -19.34 11.39
N TRP A 257 -5.70 -19.31 11.94
CA TRP A 257 -6.92 -19.21 11.14
C TRP A 257 -6.99 -17.92 10.35
N ALA A 258 -6.48 -16.83 10.92
CA ALA A 258 -6.40 -15.55 10.25
C ALA A 258 -5.40 -15.63 9.09
N ASP A 259 -5.85 -15.23 7.91
CA ASP A 259 -5.02 -15.18 6.70
C ASP A 259 -4.13 -13.92 6.72
N ARG A 260 -3.18 -13.91 7.65
CA ARG A 260 -2.21 -12.83 7.85
C ARG A 260 -0.80 -13.41 7.73
N THR A 261 0.11 -12.62 7.18
CA THR A 261 1.56 -12.91 7.15
C THR A 261 2.16 -12.76 8.53
N GLN A 262 1.84 -13.71 9.41
CA GLN A 262 2.42 -13.87 10.74
C GLN A 262 3.17 -15.21 10.76
N ALA A 263 4.13 -15.34 11.68
CA ALA A 263 4.87 -16.57 11.89
C ALA A 263 4.77 -16.96 13.36
N GLU A 264 4.37 -18.19 13.63
CA GLU A 264 4.48 -18.81 14.95
C GLU A 264 5.92 -19.23 15.23
N ARG A 265 6.62 -19.71 14.19
CA ARG A 265 8.03 -20.08 14.22
C ARG A 265 8.71 -19.67 12.92
N THR A 266 9.97 -19.25 13.05
CA THR A 266 10.82 -18.81 11.93
C THR A 266 12.00 -19.75 11.80
N HIS A 267 12.15 -20.35 10.62
CA HIS A 267 13.30 -21.18 10.25
C HIS A 267 14.12 -20.46 9.19
N VAL A 268 15.39 -20.20 9.48
CA VAL A 268 16.32 -19.62 8.50
C VAL A 268 16.91 -20.76 7.69
N LEU A 269 16.50 -20.89 6.42
CA LEU A 269 17.04 -21.91 5.52
C LEU A 269 18.41 -21.49 4.95
N ALA A 270 18.58 -20.19 4.64
CA ALA A 270 19.86 -19.64 4.22
C ALA A 270 20.03 -18.18 4.61
N GLY A 271 21.27 -17.80 4.91
CA GLY A 271 21.65 -16.43 5.26
C GLY A 271 21.18 -16.06 6.66
N ARG A 272 20.31 -15.05 6.75
CA ARG A 272 19.85 -14.44 8.02
C ARG A 272 18.35 -14.14 8.00
N ASP A 273 17.80 -13.69 9.13
CA ASP A 273 16.38 -13.39 9.34
C ASP A 273 15.94 -11.98 8.92
N PHE A 274 16.86 -11.15 8.43
CA PHE A 274 16.58 -9.80 7.93
C PHE A 274 17.38 -9.47 6.66
N ILE A 275 17.01 -8.38 5.97
CA ILE A 275 17.86 -7.76 4.93
C ILE A 275 18.19 -6.32 5.31
N TYR A 276 19.22 -5.75 4.68
CA TYR A 276 19.52 -4.33 4.76
C TYR A 276 18.81 -3.61 3.63
N ASP A 277 18.31 -2.41 3.93
CA ASP A 277 17.88 -1.46 2.92
C ASP A 277 18.40 -0.06 3.28
N GLU A 278 18.40 0.85 2.31
CA GLU A 278 18.80 2.23 2.53
C GLU A 278 17.77 3.19 1.94
N LEU A 279 17.44 4.23 2.71
CA LEU A 279 16.54 5.29 2.28
C LEU A 279 17.05 6.63 2.81
N CYS A 280 17.17 7.62 1.92
CA CYS A 280 17.63 8.97 2.26
C CYS A 280 18.94 9.01 3.05
N GLY A 281 19.87 8.08 2.77
CA GLY A 281 21.18 7.99 3.43
C GLY A 281 21.16 7.30 4.80
N PHE A 282 20.03 6.71 5.21
CA PHE A 282 19.91 5.92 6.44
C PHE A 282 19.78 4.45 6.09
N ARG A 283 20.47 3.61 6.85
CA ARG A 283 20.44 2.16 6.71
C ARG A 283 19.43 1.55 7.68
N TYR A 284 18.62 0.63 7.19
CA TYR A 284 17.56 -0.04 7.93
C TYR A 284 17.77 -1.54 7.91
N ARG A 285 17.44 -2.21 9.02
CA ARG A 285 17.26 -3.66 9.04
C ARG A 285 15.79 -3.99 8.89
N LEU A 286 15.47 -4.82 7.90
CA LEU A 286 14.10 -5.18 7.56
C LEU A 286 13.88 -6.68 7.78
N TRP A 287 13.01 -7.02 8.73
CA TRP A 287 12.46 -8.37 8.91
C TRP A 287 11.26 -8.58 7.98
N PHE A 288 10.76 -9.81 7.87
CA PHE A 288 9.65 -10.15 6.97
C PHE A 288 8.36 -9.35 7.26
N ASP A 289 8.12 -9.05 8.53
CA ASP A 289 6.95 -8.34 9.07
C ASP A 289 7.17 -6.83 9.23
N THR A 290 8.41 -6.36 9.07
CA THR A 290 8.72 -4.93 9.14
C THR A 290 7.97 -4.17 8.05
N PHE A 291 7.12 -3.21 8.43
CA PHE A 291 6.52 -2.31 7.45
C PHE A 291 7.56 -1.34 6.91
N PHE A 292 7.66 -1.26 5.58
CA PHE A 292 8.52 -0.33 4.87
C PHE A 292 7.83 0.01 3.54
N GLN A 293 8.04 1.23 3.04
CA GLN A 293 7.33 1.70 1.85
C GLN A 293 7.66 0.84 0.65
N THR A 294 6.63 0.40 -0.10
CA THR A 294 6.85 -0.60 -1.15
C THR A 294 7.43 -0.02 -2.44
N ASN A 295 7.45 1.30 -2.60
CA ASN A 295 8.08 1.98 -3.72
C ASN A 295 9.19 2.91 -3.19
N PRO A 296 10.46 2.46 -3.16
CA PRO A 296 11.54 3.20 -2.52
C PRO A 296 11.82 4.54 -3.23
N VAL A 297 11.60 4.62 -4.55
CA VAL A 297 11.78 5.85 -5.34
C VAL A 297 10.83 6.94 -4.88
N GLN A 298 9.55 6.61 -4.71
CA GLN A 298 8.55 7.59 -4.26
C GLN A 298 8.60 7.80 -2.74
N ALA A 299 9.02 6.80 -1.95
CA ALA A 299 9.27 6.95 -0.52
C ALA A 299 10.35 8.00 -0.23
N ALA A 300 11.44 8.01 -1.00
CA ALA A 300 12.49 9.02 -0.88
C ALA A 300 11.92 10.44 -1.10
N LYS A 301 11.11 10.62 -2.16
CA LYS A 301 10.44 11.90 -2.43
C LYS A 301 9.51 12.32 -1.30
N LEU A 302 8.75 11.40 -0.70
CA LEU A 302 7.89 11.75 0.45
C LEU A 302 8.69 12.20 1.66
N VAL A 303 9.80 11.55 1.98
CA VAL A 303 10.70 11.97 3.06
C VAL A 303 11.27 13.37 2.77
N GLU A 304 11.71 13.61 1.54
CA GLU A 304 12.21 14.92 1.10
C GLU A 304 11.14 16.02 1.21
N LEU A 305 9.93 15.75 0.74
CA LEU A 305 8.79 16.67 0.83
C LEU A 305 8.42 16.95 2.29
N ALA A 306 8.39 15.93 3.14
CA ALA A 306 8.11 16.11 4.56
C ALA A 306 9.15 17.03 5.21
N LEU A 307 10.44 16.83 4.91
CA LEU A 307 11.54 17.69 5.36
C LEU A 307 11.40 19.13 4.83
N GLU A 308 11.11 19.29 3.54
CA GLU A 308 10.90 20.60 2.89
C GLU A 308 9.75 21.37 3.53
N MET A 309 8.64 20.69 3.79
CA MET A 309 7.44 21.26 4.41
C MET A 309 7.64 21.56 5.89
N GLY A 310 8.26 20.63 6.62
CA GLY A 310 8.48 20.73 8.07
C GLY A 310 9.52 21.79 8.44
N LYS A 311 10.49 22.05 7.54
CA LYS A 311 11.62 22.98 7.74
C LYS A 311 12.26 22.85 9.12
N PRO A 312 12.66 21.63 9.54
CA PRO A 312 13.15 21.38 10.89
C PRO A 312 14.36 22.28 11.21
N GLN A 313 14.38 22.82 12.42
CA GLN A 313 15.48 23.65 12.90
C GLN A 313 16.27 22.96 14.03
N PRO A 314 17.59 23.17 14.13
CA PRO A 314 18.44 22.49 15.12
C PRO A 314 18.07 22.73 16.60
N HIS A 315 17.30 23.78 16.90
CA HIS A 315 16.88 24.10 18.26
C HIS A 315 15.51 23.50 18.62
N GLU A 316 14.79 22.95 17.65
CA GLU A 316 13.40 22.51 17.80
C GLU A 316 13.30 21.12 18.40
N LYS A 317 12.20 20.89 19.11
CA LYS A 317 11.71 19.59 19.54
C LYS A 317 10.62 19.13 18.58
N MET A 318 10.65 17.86 18.23
CA MET A 318 9.69 17.27 17.31
C MET A 318 9.02 16.02 17.88
N ILE A 319 7.76 15.81 17.52
CA ILE A 319 7.06 14.53 17.69
C ILE A 319 6.80 13.90 16.31
N ASP A 320 7.06 12.60 16.19
CA ASP A 320 6.70 11.76 15.05
C ASP A 320 5.67 10.71 15.50
N LEU A 321 4.42 10.85 15.04
CA LEU A 321 3.33 9.93 15.36
C LEU A 321 3.19 8.85 14.29
N PHE A 322 2.96 7.62 14.74
CA PHE A 322 2.93 6.44 13.87
C PHE A 322 4.30 6.22 13.20
N CYS A 323 5.36 6.40 13.99
CA CYS A 323 6.73 6.50 13.47
C CYS A 323 7.27 5.19 12.87
N GLY A 324 6.58 4.05 13.07
CA GLY A 324 6.99 2.75 12.56
C GLY A 324 8.42 2.41 12.98
N VAL A 325 9.28 2.10 12.00
CA VAL A 325 10.70 1.78 12.21
C VAL A 325 11.63 3.00 12.13
N GLY A 326 11.07 4.22 12.15
CA GLY A 326 11.82 5.47 12.12
C GLY A 326 12.11 6.01 10.71
N THR A 327 11.31 5.65 9.71
CA THR A 327 11.51 6.07 8.31
C THR A 327 11.58 7.59 8.16
N PHE A 328 10.64 8.32 8.75
CA PHE A 328 10.69 9.78 8.83
C PHE A 328 11.54 10.25 10.03
N SER A 329 11.46 9.55 11.15
CA SER A 329 12.15 9.95 12.39
C SER A 329 13.65 10.19 12.21
N LEU A 330 14.39 9.28 11.55
CA LEU A 330 15.85 9.40 11.47
C LEU A 330 16.32 10.60 10.62
N PRO A 331 15.75 10.84 9.41
CA PRO A 331 16.01 12.07 8.66
C PRO A 331 15.71 13.35 9.44
N PHE A 332 14.61 13.41 10.20
CA PHE A 332 14.27 14.59 10.99
C PHE A 332 15.19 14.75 12.20
N ALA A 333 15.51 13.67 12.91
CA ALA A 333 16.34 13.68 14.11
C ALA A 333 17.72 14.31 13.88
N LYS A 334 18.33 14.10 12.70
CA LYS A 334 19.61 14.76 12.32
C LYS A 334 19.51 16.30 12.18
N ARG A 335 18.31 16.88 12.17
CA ARG A 335 18.06 18.31 11.89
C ARG A 335 17.35 19.05 13.02
N VAL A 336 16.98 18.35 14.09
CA VAL A 336 16.29 18.92 15.26
C VAL A 336 17.10 18.71 16.52
N LYS A 337 16.77 19.43 17.60
CA LYS A 337 17.43 19.26 18.90
C LYS A 337 17.17 17.87 19.47
N ALA A 338 15.92 17.45 19.40
CA ALA A 338 15.48 16.14 19.86
C ALA A 338 14.19 15.72 19.15
N LEU A 339 13.98 14.41 19.02
CA LEU A 339 12.77 13.83 18.44
C LEU A 339 12.17 12.76 19.35
N ALA A 340 10.84 12.79 19.50
CA ALA A 340 10.07 11.74 20.14
C ALA A 340 9.20 11.00 19.12
N GLY A 341 9.41 9.69 18.95
CA GLY A 341 8.61 8.82 18.07
C GLY A 341 7.62 7.98 18.87
N ILE A 342 6.36 7.91 18.40
CA ILE A 342 5.31 7.08 19.01
C ILE A 342 4.78 6.09 17.98
N GLU A 343 4.72 4.82 18.34
CA GLU A 343 4.17 3.73 17.52
C GLU A 343 3.49 2.71 18.44
N ILE A 344 2.41 2.06 18.00
CA ILE A 344 1.68 1.10 18.85
C ILE A 344 2.34 -0.29 18.83
N VAL A 345 3.05 -0.63 17.75
CA VAL A 345 3.72 -1.91 17.58
C VAL A 345 5.11 -1.90 18.24
N GLU A 346 5.29 -2.72 19.29
CA GLU A 346 6.54 -2.80 20.05
C GLU A 346 7.75 -3.18 19.18
N THR A 347 7.61 -4.18 18.30
CA THR A 347 8.71 -4.63 17.41
C THR A 347 9.16 -3.54 16.44
N SER A 348 8.26 -2.65 16.03
CA SER A 348 8.59 -1.47 15.23
C SER A 348 9.42 -0.47 16.04
N ILE A 349 9.08 -0.24 17.31
CA ILE A 349 9.85 0.63 18.22
C ILE A 349 11.23 0.05 18.53
N GLU A 350 11.34 -1.25 18.75
CA GLU A 350 12.63 -1.93 18.90
C GLU A 350 13.49 -1.74 17.65
N SER A 351 12.88 -1.85 16.46
CA SER A 351 13.54 -1.59 15.18
C SER A 351 13.94 -0.11 15.04
N ALA A 352 13.09 0.84 15.43
CA ALA A 352 13.39 2.27 15.38
C ALA A 352 14.59 2.65 16.27
N LYS A 353 14.62 2.16 17.52
CA LYS A 353 15.76 2.35 18.45
C LYS A 353 17.06 1.79 17.89
N ARG A 354 16.98 0.61 17.28
CA ARG A 354 18.10 -0.08 16.65
C ARG A 354 18.60 0.65 15.42
N ASN A 355 17.71 1.06 14.52
CA ASN A 355 18.06 1.84 13.33
C ASN A 355 18.66 3.20 13.75
N ALA A 356 18.14 3.86 14.79
CA ALA A 356 18.72 5.10 15.31
C ALA A 356 20.17 4.88 15.78
N LYS A 357 20.42 3.84 16.57
CA LYS A 357 21.76 3.45 17.01
C LYS A 357 22.69 3.14 15.83
N ASP A 358 22.24 2.34 14.88
CA ASP A 358 23.03 1.92 13.71
C ASP A 358 23.41 3.12 12.81
N ASN A 359 22.61 4.19 12.81
CA ASN A 359 22.86 5.43 12.05
C ASN A 359 23.49 6.56 12.89
N GLY A 360 23.93 6.28 14.11
CA GLY A 360 24.52 7.28 15.01
C GLY A 360 23.57 8.45 15.29
N VAL A 361 22.28 8.15 15.51
CA VAL A 361 21.25 9.11 15.91
C VAL A 361 20.92 8.85 17.38
N ASP A 362 21.38 9.73 18.25
CA ASP A 362 21.35 9.62 19.71
C ASP A 362 20.32 10.55 20.37
N ASN A 363 19.80 11.54 19.64
CA ASN A 363 18.83 12.52 20.11
C ASN A 363 17.36 12.09 19.94
N THR A 364 17.09 10.77 20.04
CA THR A 364 15.75 10.20 19.82
C THR A 364 15.19 9.51 21.05
N TYR A 365 13.88 9.63 21.26
CA TYR A 365 13.10 8.91 22.26
C TYR A 365 11.96 8.17 21.57
N PHE A 366 11.91 6.84 21.67
CA PHE A 366 10.88 6.02 21.02
C PHE A 366 9.99 5.33 22.05
N LEU A 367 8.68 5.52 21.93
CA LEU A 367 7.66 5.05 22.86
C LEU A 367 6.63 4.14 22.18
N ALA A 368 6.52 2.90 22.67
CA ALA A 368 5.49 1.95 22.27
C ALA A 368 4.15 2.24 22.95
N ARG A 369 3.26 2.99 22.28
CA ARG A 369 1.98 3.42 22.84
C ARG A 369 0.96 3.80 21.77
N ASP A 370 -0.32 3.65 22.11
CA ASP A 370 -1.44 4.28 21.38
C ASP A 370 -1.17 5.79 21.21
N ALA A 371 -1.20 6.29 19.97
CA ALA A 371 -0.84 7.68 19.64
C ALA A 371 -1.59 8.71 20.51
N ARG A 372 -2.88 8.45 20.81
CA ARG A 372 -3.68 9.33 21.66
C ARG A 372 -3.11 9.43 23.08
N ARG A 373 -2.65 8.33 23.68
CA ARG A 373 -2.06 8.33 25.03
C ARG A 373 -0.60 8.77 25.00
N GLY A 374 0.15 8.28 24.02
CA GLY A 374 1.58 8.57 23.87
C GLY A 374 1.89 10.06 23.71
N ILE A 375 1.00 10.84 23.06
CA ILE A 375 1.18 12.31 23.00
C ILE A 375 1.22 12.92 24.41
N ASP A 376 0.36 12.50 25.32
CA ASP A 376 0.34 13.06 26.68
C ASP A 376 1.63 12.69 27.43
N ASP A 377 2.02 11.42 27.37
CA ASP A 377 3.25 10.90 28.00
C ASP A 377 4.49 11.66 27.48
N VAL A 378 4.56 11.89 26.16
CA VAL A 378 5.65 12.64 25.54
C VAL A 378 5.59 14.10 25.95
N LEU A 379 4.43 14.77 25.97
CA LEU A 379 4.36 16.18 26.37
C LEU A 379 4.82 16.41 27.82
N GLU A 380 4.54 15.48 28.73
CA GLU A 380 4.97 15.55 30.12
C GLU A 380 6.50 15.43 30.27
N GLN A 381 7.12 14.48 29.58
CA GLN A 381 8.56 14.20 29.70
C GLN A 381 9.42 15.09 28.78
N PHE A 382 8.93 15.33 27.57
CA PHE A 382 9.67 15.95 26.47
C PHE A 382 9.34 17.45 26.33
N GLY A 383 8.19 17.89 26.84
CA GLY A 383 7.67 19.24 26.64
C GLY A 383 6.98 19.43 25.29
N ARG A 384 6.53 20.67 25.03
CA ARG A 384 5.80 20.99 23.80
C ARG A 384 6.72 20.98 22.57
N PRO A 385 6.31 20.35 21.46
CA PRO A 385 7.06 20.38 20.21
C PRO A 385 6.80 21.66 19.41
N GLU A 386 7.79 22.10 18.62
CA GLU A 386 7.58 23.11 17.57
C GLU A 386 7.06 22.48 16.28
N LEU A 387 7.41 21.22 16.02
CA LEU A 387 7.07 20.47 14.82
C LEU A 387 6.43 19.12 15.18
N LEU A 388 5.37 18.75 14.48
CA LEU A 388 4.78 17.42 14.60
C LEU A 388 4.59 16.81 13.21
N LEU A 389 5.05 15.57 13.05
CA LEU A 389 4.78 14.76 11.86
C LEU A 389 3.84 13.60 12.24
N LEU A 390 2.98 13.20 11.30
CA LEU A 390 2.17 12.01 11.41
C LEU A 390 2.03 11.31 10.06
N ASP A 391 2.16 9.98 10.07
CA ASP A 391 1.89 9.07 8.94
C ASP A 391 0.94 7.94 9.39
N PRO A 392 -0.35 8.23 9.64
CA PRO A 392 -1.27 7.26 10.20
C PRO A 392 -1.64 6.13 9.21
N PRO A 393 -2.22 5.03 9.72
CA PRO A 393 -2.77 3.98 8.85
C PRO A 393 -3.89 4.50 7.95
N ARG A 394 -4.34 3.67 6.99
CA ARG A 394 -5.41 4.00 6.02
C ARG A 394 -6.73 4.50 6.62
N SER A 395 -6.99 4.24 7.91
CA SER A 395 -8.14 4.74 8.65
C SER A 395 -8.03 6.21 9.09
N GLY A 396 -6.87 6.85 8.89
CA GLY A 396 -6.54 8.15 9.45
C GLY A 396 -6.05 8.06 10.90
N ALA A 397 -5.64 9.20 11.44
CA ALA A 397 -5.25 9.37 12.85
C ALA A 397 -6.48 9.45 13.77
N GLY A 398 -7.61 9.95 13.24
CA GLY A 398 -8.88 10.07 13.93
C GLY A 398 -8.98 11.31 14.82
N GLY A 399 -10.18 11.89 14.89
CA GLY A 399 -10.40 13.20 15.52
C GLY A 399 -9.95 13.32 17.00
N LYS A 400 -9.92 12.23 17.77
CA LYS A 400 -9.40 12.27 19.15
C LYS A 400 -7.89 12.57 19.19
N VAL A 401 -7.11 11.99 18.27
CA VAL A 401 -5.68 12.25 18.12
C VAL A 401 -5.48 13.66 17.57
N MET A 402 -6.21 14.03 16.51
CA MET A 402 -6.11 15.36 15.90
C MET A 402 -6.39 16.50 16.90
N ARG A 403 -7.44 16.38 17.73
CA ARG A 403 -7.69 17.36 18.80
C ARG A 403 -6.60 17.40 19.87
N LYS A 404 -5.84 16.32 20.09
CA LYS A 404 -4.67 16.34 20.99
C LYS A 404 -3.51 17.08 20.35
N ILE A 405 -3.25 16.86 19.07
CA ILE A 405 -2.27 17.65 18.28
C ILE A 405 -2.63 19.14 18.39
N GLY A 406 -3.90 19.50 18.19
CA GLY A 406 -4.36 20.88 18.34
C GLY A 406 -4.10 21.49 19.72
N ARG A 407 -4.24 20.71 20.81
CA ARG A 407 -3.94 21.15 22.19
C ARG A 407 -2.45 21.20 22.49
N ALA A 408 -1.64 20.37 21.85
CA ALA A 408 -0.18 20.40 21.95
C ALA A 408 0.40 21.68 21.30
N GLN A 409 -0.34 22.28 20.37
CA GLN A 409 -0.03 23.54 19.70
C GLN A 409 1.35 23.59 19.00
N PRO A 410 1.80 22.54 18.26
CA PRO A 410 2.99 22.67 17.43
C PRO A 410 2.83 23.82 16.42
N LYS A 411 3.92 24.53 16.11
CA LYS A 411 3.88 25.63 15.14
C LYS A 411 3.54 25.11 13.74
N ARG A 412 4.03 23.91 13.41
CA ARG A 412 3.84 23.24 12.12
C ARG A 412 3.44 21.79 12.32
N VAL A 413 2.53 21.31 11.48
CA VAL A 413 2.13 19.90 11.38
C VAL A 413 2.36 19.44 9.95
N VAL A 414 3.16 18.39 9.78
CA VAL A 414 3.36 17.70 8.50
C VAL A 414 2.56 16.41 8.52
N TYR A 415 1.55 16.30 7.67
CA TYR A 415 0.70 15.13 7.57
C TYR A 415 1.04 14.35 6.30
N VAL A 416 1.51 13.12 6.44
CA VAL A 416 1.63 12.15 5.35
C VAL A 416 0.43 11.20 5.40
N SER A 417 -0.24 10.96 4.28
CA SER A 417 -1.44 10.13 4.23
C SER A 417 -1.47 9.25 2.99
N CYS A 418 -1.79 7.97 3.17
CA CYS A 418 -2.11 7.05 2.07
C CYS A 418 -3.60 7.02 1.70
N ASN A 419 -4.43 7.84 2.35
CA ASN A 419 -5.86 7.93 2.08
C ASN A 419 -6.33 9.40 2.13
N PRO A 420 -6.64 10.02 0.97
CA PRO A 420 -7.04 11.42 0.93
C PRO A 420 -8.42 11.67 1.58
N GLU A 421 -9.33 10.69 1.60
CA GLU A 421 -10.66 10.82 2.22
C GLU A 421 -10.56 10.99 3.75
N THR A 422 -9.77 10.16 4.42
CA THR A 422 -9.57 10.27 5.87
C THR A 422 -8.69 11.46 6.22
N PHE A 423 -7.73 11.81 5.35
CA PHE A 423 -6.89 12.99 5.52
C PHE A 423 -7.71 14.28 5.62
N VAL A 424 -8.62 14.54 4.68
CA VAL A 424 -9.43 15.78 4.70
C VAL A 424 -10.34 15.86 5.93
N ALA A 425 -10.86 14.72 6.40
CA ALA A 425 -11.63 14.65 7.63
C ALA A 425 -10.77 14.94 8.87
N ASP A 426 -9.56 14.40 8.93
CA ASP A 426 -8.65 14.59 10.06
C ASP A 426 -8.14 16.04 10.17
N ILE A 427 -7.76 16.68 9.06
CA ILE A 427 -7.27 18.07 9.11
C ILE A 427 -8.35 19.08 9.49
N ALA A 428 -9.64 18.78 9.25
CA ALA A 428 -10.75 19.63 9.66
C ALA A 428 -10.83 19.78 11.19
N GLU A 429 -10.39 18.77 11.93
CA GLU A 429 -10.34 18.79 13.40
C GLU A 429 -9.29 19.76 13.96
N LEU A 430 -8.35 20.24 13.14
CA LEU A 430 -7.33 21.22 13.54
C LEU A 430 -7.76 22.67 13.32
N ALA A 431 -8.79 22.93 12.50
CA ALA A 431 -9.27 24.29 12.24
C ALA A 431 -9.70 25.05 13.52
N PRO A 432 -10.44 24.44 14.49
CA PRO A 432 -10.79 25.10 15.75
C PRO A 432 -9.59 25.50 16.63
N PHE A 433 -8.41 24.93 16.36
CA PHE A 433 -7.16 25.24 17.07
C PHE A 433 -6.29 26.28 16.33
N GLY A 434 -6.82 26.87 15.26
CA GLY A 434 -6.18 27.93 14.48
C GLY A 434 -5.23 27.43 13.40
N TYR A 435 -5.26 26.15 13.02
CA TYR A 435 -4.42 25.65 11.93
C TYR A 435 -5.01 25.96 10.56
N VAL A 436 -4.14 26.35 9.64
CA VAL A 436 -4.46 26.59 8.23
C VAL A 436 -3.64 25.64 7.37
N LEU A 437 -4.32 24.94 6.48
CA LEU A 437 -3.70 24.14 5.43
C LEU A 437 -2.98 25.05 4.44
N LYS A 438 -1.67 24.87 4.27
CA LYS A 438 -0.83 25.74 3.42
C LYS A 438 -0.53 25.12 2.06
N THR A 439 -0.29 23.82 2.02
CA THR A 439 -0.03 23.10 0.76
C THR A 439 -0.32 21.62 0.93
N VAL A 440 -0.72 20.98 -0.17
CA VAL A 440 -0.83 19.53 -0.31
C VAL A 440 -0.09 19.12 -1.57
N GLN A 441 0.83 18.16 -1.43
CA GLN A 441 1.55 17.55 -2.53
C GLN A 441 1.11 16.08 -2.64
N PRO A 442 0.27 15.73 -3.62
CA PRO A 442 0.01 14.34 -3.95
C PRO A 442 1.27 13.68 -4.56
N VAL A 443 1.49 12.43 -4.22
CA VAL A 443 2.59 11.59 -4.73
C VAL A 443 2.00 10.26 -5.19
N ASP A 444 2.37 9.85 -6.40
CA ASP A 444 1.95 8.56 -6.93
C ASP A 444 2.87 7.44 -6.41
N MET A 445 2.65 7.01 -5.16
CA MET A 445 3.37 5.88 -4.56
C MET A 445 3.09 4.55 -5.29
N PHE A 446 1.91 4.42 -5.90
CA PHE A 446 1.43 3.18 -6.50
C PHE A 446 0.91 3.40 -7.94
N PRO A 447 1.82 3.60 -8.93
CA PRO A 447 1.45 3.67 -10.34
C PRO A 447 0.56 2.52 -10.79
N HIS A 448 -0.35 2.79 -11.72
CA HIS A 448 -1.35 1.86 -12.27
C HIS A 448 -2.44 1.40 -11.27
N THR A 449 -2.51 2.03 -10.10
CA THR A 449 -3.56 1.83 -9.10
C THR A 449 -4.32 3.13 -8.81
N ALA A 450 -5.49 3.01 -8.18
CA ALA A 450 -6.28 4.14 -7.73
C ALA A 450 -5.72 4.88 -6.49
N HIS A 451 -4.68 4.35 -5.85
CA HIS A 451 -4.14 4.92 -4.62
C HIS A 451 -3.32 6.18 -4.90
N VAL A 452 -3.43 7.16 -4.03
CA VAL A 452 -2.64 8.39 -4.03
C VAL A 452 -2.20 8.67 -2.60
N GLU A 453 -0.92 9.00 -2.41
CA GLU A 453 -0.43 9.48 -1.14
C GLU A 453 -0.37 11.01 -1.15
N CYS A 454 -0.50 11.64 0.00
CA CYS A 454 -0.46 13.09 0.15
C CYS A 454 0.53 13.45 1.25
N CYS A 455 1.40 14.43 1.00
CA CYS A 455 2.15 15.14 2.04
C CYS A 455 1.58 16.56 2.15
N ALA A 456 1.21 16.97 3.36
CA ALA A 456 0.54 18.25 3.59
C ALA A 456 1.18 19.02 4.75
N LEU A 457 1.18 20.36 4.62
CA LEU A 457 1.64 21.27 5.66
C LEU A 457 0.47 22.05 6.24
N LEU A 458 0.29 21.95 7.55
CA LEU A 458 -0.58 22.84 8.32
C LEU A 458 0.27 23.73 9.23
N VAL A 459 -0.08 25.00 9.29
CA VAL A 459 0.60 25.99 10.13
C VAL A 459 -0.43 26.61 11.05
N LYS A 460 -0.06 26.76 12.32
CA LYS A 460 -0.89 27.50 13.27
C LYS A 460 -0.85 28.99 12.91
N SER A 461 -1.99 29.59 12.60
CA SER A 461 -2.12 31.03 12.46
C SER A 461 -1.76 31.71 13.78
N SER A 462 -1.00 32.80 13.67
CA SER A 462 -0.57 33.63 14.79
C SER A 462 -1.71 34.13 15.65
#